data_AF-A0A820NNH6-F1
#
_entry.id   AF-A0A820NNH6-F1
#
_cell.length_a   1.000
_cell.length_b   1.000
_cell.length_c   1.000
_cell.angle_alpha   90.00
_cell.angle_beta   90.00
_cell.angle_gamma   90.00
#
_symmetry.space_group_name_H-M   'P 1'
#
loop_
_entity.id
_entity.type
_entity.pdbx_description
1 polymer ?
#
loop_
_entity_poly.entity_id
_entity_poly.type
_entity_poly.pdbx_seq_one_letter_code
_entity_poly.pdbx_strand_id
1 'polypeptide(L)' 'MGDYSKALEFYEKDLEITKKALPPNHPDLATSYNNIGGVYDNMGDYLQALHLYAGA' A
#
# COMPACT_ATOMS: atom_id res chain seq x y z
N MET A 1 10.97 6.14 16.36
CA MET A 1 10.16 5.01 15.86
C MET A 1 9.08 5.61 15.00
N GLY A 2 9.09 5.31 13.69
CA GLY A 2 8.06 5.81 12.79
C GLY A 2 6.69 5.26 13.21
N ASP A 3 5.65 6.07 13.08
CA ASP A 3 4.28 5.66 13.38
C ASP A 3 3.71 4.88 12.18
N TYR A 4 4.28 3.70 11.93
CA TYR A 4 3.98 2.89 10.75
C TYR A 4 2.51 2.45 10.70
N SER A 5 1.89 2.24 11.87
CA SER A 5 0.46 1.95 11.97
C SER A 5 -0.39 3.10 11.42
N LYS A 6 -0.02 4.34 11.75
CA LYS A 6 -0.70 5.53 11.22
C LYS A 6 -0.45 5.72 9.72
N ALA A 7 0.77 5.41 9.25
CA ALA A 7 1.08 5.44 7.82
C ALA A 7 0.24 4.42 7.03
N LEU A 8 0.11 3.18 7.54
CA LEU A 8 -0.76 2.16 6.96
C LEU A 8 -2.21 2.64 6.88
N GLU A 9 -2.76 3.20 7.96
CA GLU A 9 -4.15 3.70 7.96
C GLU A 9 -4.40 4.74 6.86
N PHE A 10 -3.44 5.66 6.64
CA PHE A 10 -3.55 6.65 5.58
C PHE A 10 -3.47 6.03 4.19
N TYR A 11 -2.51 5.11 3.95
CA TYR A 11 -2.34 4.48 2.65
C TYR A 11 -3.47 3.50 2.31
N GLU A 12 -4.05 2.82 3.29
CA GLU A 12 -5.22 1.96 3.08
C GLU A 12 -6.46 2.77 2.70
N LYS A 13 -6.69 3.93 3.34
CA LYS A 13 -7.76 4.86 2.96
C LYS A 13 -7.56 5.41 1.55
N ASP A 14 -6.34 5.78 1.20
CA ASP A 14 -5.98 6.19 -0.16
C ASP A 14 -6.31 5.10 -1.18
N LEU A 15 -5.85 3.86 -0.91
CA LEU A 15 -6.12 2.72 -1.78
C LEU A 15 -7.62 2.46 -1.97
N GLU A 16 -8.43 2.58 -0.92
CA GLU A 16 -9.88 2.41 -1.01
C GLU A 16 -10.53 3.48 -1.91
N ILE A 17 -10.12 4.74 -1.78
CA ILE A 17 -10.61 5.84 -2.62
C ILE A 17 -10.19 5.62 -4.07
N THR A 18 -8.92 5.32 -4.31
CA THR A 18 -8.33 5.10 -5.63
C THR A 18 -9.00 3.91 -6.35
N LYS A 19 -9.28 2.81 -5.63
CA LYS A 19 -10.02 1.65 -6.17
C LYS A 19 -11.44 1.98 -6.61
N LYS A 20 -12.11 2.93 -5.93
CA LYS A 20 -13.46 3.38 -6.29
C LYS A 20 -13.45 4.37 -7.45
N ALA A 21 -12.40 5.19 -7.53
CA ALA A 21 -12.29 6.27 -8.52
C ALA A 21 -11.74 5.80 -9.87
N LEU A 22 -10.86 4.79 -9.88
CA LEU A 22 -10.05 4.44 -11.04
C LEU A 22 -10.29 3.00 -11.52
N PRO A 23 -10.09 2.73 -12.82
CA PRO A 23 -10.16 1.36 -13.32
C PRO A 23 -9.04 0.49 -12.71
N PRO A 24 -9.23 -0.83 -12.61
CA PRO A 24 -8.30 -1.73 -11.91
C PRO A 24 -6.83 -1.74 -12.40
N ASN A 25 -6.56 -1.28 -13.62
CA ASN A 25 -5.21 -1.23 -14.20
C ASN A 25 -4.59 0.17 -14.18
N HIS A 26 -5.13 1.09 -13.39
CA HIS A 26 -4.59 2.44 -13.30
C HIS A 26 -3.25 2.44 -12.53
N PRO A 27 -2.19 3.12 -13.01
CA PRO A 27 -0.88 3.14 -12.37
C PRO A 27 -0.87 3.68 -10.93
N ASP A 28 -1.84 4.52 -10.57
CA ASP A 28 -2.00 5.02 -9.21
C ASP A 28 -2.28 3.88 -8.21
N LEU A 29 -2.99 2.81 -8.63
CA LEU A 29 -3.20 1.64 -7.79
C LEU A 29 -1.88 0.94 -7.47
N ALA A 30 -1.02 0.77 -8.48
CA ALA A 30 0.33 0.23 -8.31
C ALA A 30 1.17 1.07 -7.34
N THR A 31 1.01 2.39 -7.40
CA THR A 31 1.69 3.32 -6.49
C THR A 31 1.21 3.17 -5.05
N SER A 32 -0.11 3.08 -4.83
CA SER A 32 -0.68 2.86 -3.50
C SER A 32 -0.23 1.50 -2.92
N TYR A 33 -0.24 0.42 -3.70
CA TYR A 33 0.26 -0.89 -3.25
C TYR A 33 1.75 -0.87 -2.89
N ASN A 34 2.59 -0.22 -3.71
CA ASN A 34 4.01 -0.06 -3.42
C ASN A 34 4.26 0.71 -2.11
N ASN A 35 3.48 1.77 -1.85
CA ASN A 35 3.61 2.54 -0.62
C ASN A 35 3.29 1.71 0.62
N ILE A 36 2.19 0.93 0.60
CA ILE A 36 1.82 0.04 1.71
C ILE A 36 2.88 -1.05 1.87
N GLY A 37 3.35 -1.65 0.77
CA GLY A 37 4.40 -2.66 0.79
C GLY A 37 5.70 -2.15 1.41
N GLY A 38 6.08 -0.92 1.08
CA GLY A 38 7.25 -0.26 1.67
C GLY A 38 7.10 -0.01 3.18
N VAL A 39 5.89 0.27 3.67
CA VAL A 39 5.67 0.39 5.12
C VAL A 39 5.87 -0.97 5.81
N TYR A 40 5.34 -2.06 5.27
CA TYR A 40 5.57 -3.40 5.81
C TYR A 40 7.04 -3.83 5.76
N ASP A 41 7.76 -3.49 4.69
CA ASP A 41 9.21 -3.72 4.57
C ASP A 41 9.98 -3.01 5.69
N ASN A 42 9.66 -1.74 5.95
CA ASN A 42 10.24 -0.97 7.06
C ASN A 42 9.85 -1.49 8.45
N MET A 43 8.74 -2.23 8.57
CA MET A 43 8.33 -2.93 9.79
C MET A 43 9.00 -4.31 9.94
N GLY A 44 9.69 -4.79 8.90
CA GLY A 44 10.28 -6.14 8.85
C GLY A 44 9.28 -7.24 8.52
N ASP A 45 8.05 -6.90 8.11
CA ASP A 45 7.03 -7.85 7.67
C ASP A 45 7.11 -8.08 6.16
N TYR A 46 8.15 -8.81 5.76
CA TYR A 46 8.47 -9.04 4.35
C TYR A 46 7.41 -9.86 3.61
N LEU A 47 6.62 -10.68 4.33
CA LEU A 47 5.55 -11.47 3.71
C LEU A 47 4.41 -10.57 3.26
N GLN A 48 3.99 -9.63 4.10
CA GLN A 48 2.97 -8.65 3.72
C GLN A 48 3.48 -7.70 2.64
N ALA A 49 4.74 -7.26 2.74
CA ALA A 49 5.36 -6.43 1.71
C ALA A 49 5.35 -7.12 0.33
N LEU A 50 5.79 -8.38 0.27
CA LEU A 50 5.80 -9.15 -0.99
C LEU A 50 4.40 -9.35 -1.56
N HIS A 51 3.40 -9.62 -0.71
CA HIS A 51 2.01 -9.76 -1.15
C HIS A 51 1.50 -8.49 -1.82
N LEU A 52 1.82 -7.32 -1.25
CA LEU A 52 1.43 -6.03 -1.81
C LEU A 52 2.17 -5.68 -3.09
N TYR A 53 3.46 -5.96 -3.18
CA TYR A 53 4.22 -5.76 -4.43
C TYR A 53 3.72 -6.64 -5.57
N ALA A 54 3.17 -7.82 -5.29
CA ALA A 54 2.55 -8.67 -6.30
C ALA A 54 1.17 -8.17 -6.73
N GLY A 55 0.51 -7.32 -5.93
CA GLY A 55 -0.77 -6.70 -6.26
C GLY A 55 -0.64 -5.32 -6.92
N ALA A 56 0.57 -4.77 -6.99
CA ALA A 56 0.92 -3.53 -7.68
C ALA A 56 0.99 -3.72 -9.20
#